data_AF-A0AB40D732-F1
#
_entry.id   AF-A0AB40D732-F1
#
_cell.length_a   1.000
_cell.length_b   1.000
_cell.length_c   1.000
_cell.angle_alpha   90.00
_cell.angle_beta   90.00
_cell.angle_gamma   90.00
#
_symmetry.space_group_name_H-M   'P 1'
#
loop_
_entity.id
_entity.type
_entity.pdbx_description
1 polymer ?
#
loop_
_entity_poly.entity_id
_entity_poly.type
_entity_poly.pdbx_seq_one_letter_code
_entity_poly.pdbx_strand_id
1 'polypeptide(L)'
;MLRENPQPRRKSLIGPTYKVTIIMLVIGQIQVSVAMEIKPLKDFLAERYYLSLVQFFISFLSIQLYGFFYHLIVKKPMWVRVLAGLWTYEVNTMSIMKPAKRAPYLSLILSVFLTFLMMIISVIYGNKAIKHQRGLFTTRNKVILWSERIFVLTCFGIIVCAEMKRVAIEFPTLLLYTMISNVFVVIFAASLRRPHFYHYDSNGDYILIGQLYYLNFFALYMGYVWTTASFLELMGWDADVEGIFKYLFYREETE
;
A
#
# COMPACT_ATOMS: atom_id res chain seq x y z
N MET A 1 -25.69 26.41 -36.88
CA MET A 1 -25.07 25.19 -36.32
C MET A 1 -23.63 25.53 -35.93
N LEU A 2 -23.39 25.84 -34.66
CA LEU A 2 -22.06 26.14 -34.15
C LEU A 2 -21.26 24.84 -34.08
N ARG A 3 -20.17 24.76 -34.86
CA ARG A 3 -19.21 23.65 -34.87
C ARG A 3 -18.59 23.57 -33.48
N GLU A 4 -18.90 22.52 -32.73
CA GLU A 4 -18.18 22.21 -31.49
C GLU A 4 -16.70 22.07 -31.83
N ASN A 5 -15.90 23.00 -31.31
CA ASN A 5 -14.45 22.92 -31.35
C ASN A 5 -14.02 21.55 -30.79
N PRO A 6 -13.12 20.80 -31.44
CA PRO A 6 -12.64 19.55 -30.88
C PRO A 6 -12.04 19.84 -29.51
N GLN A 7 -12.59 19.22 -28.46
CA GLN A 7 -12.07 19.37 -27.09
C GLN A 7 -10.54 19.17 -27.13
N PRO A 8 -9.74 20.11 -26.59
CA PRO A 8 -8.30 20.01 -26.64
C PRO A 8 -7.86 18.65 -26.08
N ARG A 9 -7.01 17.93 -26.82
CA ARG A 9 -6.49 16.60 -26.45
C ARG A 9 -6.00 16.65 -25.00
N ARG A 10 -6.81 16.13 -24.08
CA ARG A 10 -6.54 16.14 -22.64
C ARG A 10 -5.24 15.38 -22.38
N LYS A 11 -4.28 16.01 -21.71
CA LYS A 11 -3.09 15.30 -21.21
C LYS A 11 -3.53 14.30 -20.14
N SER A 12 -3.30 13.02 -20.41
CA SER A 12 -3.57 11.96 -19.44
C SER A 12 -2.55 12.03 -18.29
N LEU A 13 -3.01 12.33 -17.08
CA LEU A 13 -2.20 12.33 -15.85
C LEU A 13 -2.00 10.92 -15.26
N ILE A 14 -2.54 9.89 -15.91
CA ILE A 14 -2.49 8.50 -15.47
C ILE A 14 -1.05 7.98 -15.47
N GLY A 15 -0.30 8.19 -16.56
CA GLY A 15 1.11 7.75 -16.65
C GLY A 15 1.99 8.34 -15.54
N PRO A 16 1.97 9.66 -15.32
CA PRO A 16 2.64 10.30 -14.19
C PRO A 16 2.21 9.75 -12.83
N THR A 17 0.93 9.44 -12.63
CA THR A 17 0.41 8.86 -11.38
C THR A 17 1.06 7.49 -11.11
N TYR A 18 1.04 6.58 -12.08
CA TYR A 18 1.69 5.26 -11.93
C TYR A 18 3.19 5.37 -11.71
N LYS A 19 3.88 6.31 -12.38
CA LYS A 19 5.31 6.54 -12.18
C LYS A 19 5.61 6.93 -10.72
N VAL A 20 4.86 7.87 -10.16
CA VAL A 20 5.01 8.28 -8.75
C VAL A 20 4.74 7.09 -7.82
N THR A 21 3.67 6.34 -8.06
CA THR A 21 3.32 5.17 -7.25
C THR A 21 4.41 4.11 -7.26
N ILE A 22 4.96 3.75 -8.42
CA ILE A 22 6.00 2.71 -8.53
C ILE A 22 7.28 3.15 -7.83
N ILE A 23 7.72 4.40 -8.03
CA ILE A 23 8.92 4.93 -7.38
C ILE A 23 8.76 4.87 -5.85
N MET A 24 7.64 5.37 -5.32
CA MET A 24 7.35 5.32 -3.89
C MET A 24 7.27 3.88 -3.37
N LEU A 25 6.67 2.97 -4.15
CA LEU A 25 6.55 1.55 -3.77
C LEU A 25 7.90 0.87 -3.63
N VAL A 26 8.80 1.08 -4.58
CA VAL A 26 10.16 0.52 -4.55
C VAL A 26 10.95 1.08 -3.36
N ILE A 27 10.89 2.40 -3.12
CA ILE A 27 11.56 3.02 -1.97
C ILE A 27 10.99 2.45 -0.67
N GLY A 28 9.67 2.35 -0.55
CA GLY A 28 9.02 1.78 0.64
C GLY A 28 9.43 0.33 0.90
N GLN A 29 9.47 -0.52 -0.14
CA GLN A 29 9.92 -1.92 -0.02
C GLN A 29 11.39 -2.04 0.42
N ILE A 30 12.26 -1.17 -0.08
CA ILE A 30 13.66 -1.08 0.36
C ILE A 30 13.71 -0.65 1.84
N GLN A 31 12.94 0.36 2.23
CA GLN A 31 12.85 0.82 3.63
C GLN A 31 12.40 -0.31 4.57
N VAL A 32 11.40 -1.10 4.18
CA VAL A 32 10.98 -2.29 4.96
C VAL A 32 12.12 -3.29 5.10
N SER A 33 12.79 -3.60 4.00
CA SER A 33 13.88 -4.59 4.00
C SER A 33 15.02 -4.17 4.94
N VAL A 34 15.44 -2.91 4.88
CA VAL A 34 16.48 -2.36 5.76
C VAL A 34 16.01 -2.32 7.21
N ALA A 35 14.80 -1.83 7.48
CA ALA A 35 14.29 -1.74 8.85
C ALA A 35 14.08 -3.11 9.51
N MET A 36 13.80 -4.15 8.71
CA MET A 36 13.75 -5.53 9.19
C MET A 36 15.12 -6.11 9.56
N GLU A 37 16.24 -5.45 9.27
CA GLU A 37 17.58 -5.90 9.70
C GLU A 37 18.02 -5.23 11.02
N ILE A 38 17.43 -4.10 11.37
CA ILE A 38 17.80 -3.33 12.57
C ILE A 38 17.18 -3.97 13.83
N LYS A 39 17.87 -4.96 14.40
CA LYS A 39 17.49 -5.64 15.67
C LYS A 39 17.06 -4.70 16.82
N PRO A 40 17.80 -3.62 17.18
CA PRO A 40 17.43 -2.78 18.31
C PRO A 40 16.13 -1.99 18.10
N LEU A 41 15.77 -1.69 16.84
CA LEU A 41 14.50 -1.05 16.52
C LEU A 41 13.32 -2.00 16.79
N LYS A 42 13.51 -3.30 16.57
CA LYS A 42 12.49 -4.32 16.80
C LYS A 42 12.23 -4.50 18.28
N ASP A 43 13.30 -4.69 19.06
CA ASP A 43 13.20 -4.93 20.49
C ASP A 43 12.55 -3.72 21.19
N PHE A 44 12.92 -2.50 20.77
CA PHE A 44 12.32 -1.26 21.29
C PHE A 44 10.83 -1.10 20.95
N LEU A 45 10.39 -1.44 19.72
CA LEU A 45 8.98 -1.34 19.34
C LEU A 45 8.13 -2.50 19.89
N ALA A 46 8.71 -3.68 20.05
CA ALA A 46 8.03 -4.83 20.67
C ALA A 46 7.75 -4.59 22.15
N GLU A 47 8.64 -3.90 22.85
CA GLU A 47 8.51 -3.60 24.28
C GLU A 47 7.55 -2.43 24.57
N ARG A 48 7.29 -1.56 23.57
CA ARG A 48 6.49 -0.32 23.74
C ARG A 48 5.37 -0.20 22.71
N TYR A 49 4.43 -1.13 22.74
CA TYR A 49 3.27 -1.19 21.83
C TYR A 49 2.47 0.13 21.68
N TYR A 50 2.32 0.92 22.74
CA TYR A 50 1.65 2.23 22.68
C TYR A 50 2.27 3.18 21.64
N LEU A 51 3.59 3.07 21.38
CA LEU A 51 4.26 3.85 20.35
C LEU A 51 3.76 3.49 18.95
N SER A 52 3.44 2.23 18.68
CA SER A 52 2.85 1.81 17.40
C SER A 52 1.45 2.40 17.19
N LEU A 53 0.64 2.47 18.25
CA LEU A 53 -0.69 3.10 18.20
C LEU A 53 -0.59 4.62 17.99
N VAL A 54 0.33 5.28 18.70
CA VAL A 54 0.59 6.73 18.55
C VAL A 54 1.08 7.04 17.13
N GLN A 55 1.99 6.22 16.61
CA GLN A 55 2.50 6.36 15.26
C GLN A 55 1.40 6.17 14.20
N PHE A 56 0.52 5.18 14.39
CA PHE A 56 -0.66 5.01 13.56
C PHE A 56 -1.59 6.22 13.63
N PHE A 57 -1.83 6.77 14.82
CA PHE A 57 -2.65 7.98 15.00
C PHE A 57 -2.05 9.21 14.30
N ILE A 58 -0.73 9.40 14.38
CA ILE A 58 -0.02 10.48 13.69
C ILE A 58 -0.09 10.31 12.17
N SER A 59 0.04 9.08 11.66
CA SER A 59 -0.14 8.77 10.23
C SER A 59 -1.57 9.06 9.76
N PHE A 60 -2.56 8.62 10.54
CA PHE A 60 -3.96 8.89 10.24
C PHE A 60 -4.26 10.39 10.21
N LEU A 61 -3.79 11.15 11.20
CA LEU A 61 -3.93 12.61 11.18
C LEU A 61 -3.19 13.23 10.00
N SER A 62 -1.98 12.77 9.69
CA SER A 62 -1.17 13.31 8.59
C SER A 62 -1.85 13.12 7.24
N ILE A 63 -2.49 11.98 6.98
CA ILE A 63 -3.20 11.75 5.71
C ILE A 63 -4.49 12.57 5.62
N GLN A 64 -5.24 12.69 6.73
CA GLN A 64 -6.45 13.51 6.79
C GLN A 64 -6.16 15.00 6.59
N LEU A 65 -5.11 15.51 7.27
CA LEU A 65 -4.66 16.88 7.12
C LEU A 65 -4.12 17.14 5.72
N TYR A 66 -3.39 16.20 5.13
CA TYR A 66 -2.88 16.32 3.76
C TYR A 66 -4.02 16.40 2.74
N GLY A 67 -5.04 15.53 2.86
CA GLY A 67 -6.23 15.57 2.00
C GLY A 67 -7.05 16.85 2.17
N PHE A 68 -7.29 17.29 3.40
CA PHE A 68 -8.06 18.49 3.72
C PHE A 68 -7.36 19.78 3.25
N PHE A 69 -6.08 19.94 3.56
CA PHE A 69 -5.30 21.12 3.21
C PHE A 69 -4.70 21.07 1.80
N TYR A 70 -4.97 20.03 1.02
CA TYR A 70 -4.41 19.86 -0.32
C TYR A 70 -4.64 21.08 -1.23
N HIS A 71 -5.84 21.66 -1.21
CA HIS A 71 -6.19 22.84 -1.99
C HIS A 71 -5.36 24.09 -1.64
N LEU A 72 -4.87 24.16 -0.40
CA LEU A 72 -3.95 25.21 0.07
C LEU A 72 -2.50 24.86 -0.28
N ILE A 73 -2.11 23.60 -0.13
CA ILE A 73 -0.76 23.09 -0.41
C ILE A 73 -0.42 23.23 -1.90
N VAL A 74 -1.35 22.96 -2.81
CA VAL A 74 -1.11 23.08 -4.27
C VAL A 74 -0.75 24.51 -4.69
N LYS A 75 -1.25 25.52 -3.98
CA LYS A 75 -0.96 26.95 -4.21
C LYS A 75 0.39 27.40 -3.63
N LYS A 76 1.05 26.56 -2.82
CA LYS A 76 2.34 26.86 -2.19
C LYS A 76 3.52 26.54 -3.13
N PRO A 77 4.71 27.15 -2.89
CA PRO A 77 5.90 26.87 -3.68
C PRO A 77 6.28 25.37 -3.69
N MET A 78 6.98 24.95 -4.74
CA MET A 78 7.31 23.54 -5.00
C MET A 78 7.96 22.84 -3.80
N TRP A 79 8.89 23.50 -3.10
CA TRP A 79 9.56 22.96 -1.92
C TRP A 79 8.60 22.59 -0.78
N VAL A 80 7.59 23.42 -0.50
CA VAL A 80 6.58 23.14 0.54
C VAL A 80 5.72 21.93 0.16
N ARG A 81 5.40 21.79 -1.13
CA ARG A 81 4.63 20.64 -1.65
C ARG A 81 5.42 19.33 -1.53
N VAL A 82 6.72 19.38 -1.86
CA VAL A 82 7.63 18.23 -1.72
C VAL A 82 7.80 17.86 -0.25
N LEU A 83 8.03 18.82 0.64
CA LEU A 83 8.22 18.56 2.06
C LEU A 83 6.96 17.96 2.71
N ALA A 84 5.78 18.52 2.43
CA ALA A 84 4.52 17.97 2.91
C ALA A 84 4.26 16.56 2.36
N GLY A 85 4.57 16.35 1.07
CA GLY A 85 4.44 15.03 0.45
C GLY A 85 5.41 14.00 1.05
N LEU A 86 6.65 14.40 1.34
CA LEU A 86 7.68 13.53 1.92
C LEU A 86 7.36 13.20 3.38
N TRP A 87 6.90 14.18 4.16
CA TRP A 87 6.40 13.95 5.52
C TRP A 87 5.27 12.93 5.55
N THR A 88 4.21 13.16 4.75
CA THR A 88 3.07 12.25 4.68
C THR A 88 3.49 10.86 4.17
N TYR A 89 4.43 10.78 3.24
CA TYR A 89 5.00 9.50 2.77
C TYR A 89 5.71 8.75 3.90
N GLU A 90 6.67 9.38 4.59
CA GLU A 90 7.50 8.72 5.61
C GLU A 90 6.66 8.27 6.81
N VAL A 91 5.83 9.17 7.35
CA VAL A 91 4.98 8.86 8.52
C VAL A 91 4.05 7.69 8.22
N ASN A 92 3.46 7.64 7.02
CA ASN A 92 2.57 6.55 6.65
C ASN A 92 3.34 5.25 6.41
N THR A 93 4.47 5.32 5.72
CA THR A 93 5.30 4.13 5.42
C THR A 93 5.77 3.47 6.71
N MET A 94 6.24 4.26 7.69
CA MET A 94 6.66 3.69 8.98
C MET A 94 5.49 3.09 9.78
N SER A 95 4.29 3.70 9.74
CA SER A 95 3.11 3.15 10.44
C SER A 95 2.65 1.80 9.90
N ILE A 96 2.80 1.57 8.60
CA ILE A 96 2.39 0.33 7.92
C ILE A 96 3.45 -0.76 8.08
N MET A 97 4.73 -0.36 8.13
CA MET A 97 5.87 -1.27 8.18
C MET A 97 5.91 -2.12 9.46
N LYS A 98 5.32 -1.65 10.57
CA LYS A 98 5.29 -2.28 11.92
C LYS A 98 6.52 -3.18 12.16
N PRO A 99 7.71 -2.61 12.45
CA PRO A 99 8.97 -3.38 12.55
C PRO A 99 9.05 -4.36 13.72
N ALA A 100 7.96 -4.57 14.48
CA ALA A 100 7.94 -5.38 15.70
C ALA A 100 7.99 -6.91 15.47
N LYS A 101 7.67 -7.43 14.27
CA LYS A 101 7.81 -8.85 13.92
C LYS A 101 8.85 -9.02 12.80
N ARG A 102 9.65 -10.10 12.82
CA ARG A 102 10.54 -10.46 11.70
C ARG A 102 9.74 -11.31 10.71
N ALA A 103 9.49 -10.79 9.52
CA ALA A 103 8.98 -11.62 8.44
C ALA A 103 10.13 -12.44 7.82
N PRO A 104 9.91 -13.71 7.45
CA PRO A 104 10.90 -14.48 6.72
C PRO A 104 11.16 -13.84 5.35
N TYR A 105 12.40 -13.91 4.85
CA TYR A 105 12.78 -13.31 3.57
C TYR A 105 11.93 -13.83 2.41
N LEU A 106 11.50 -15.09 2.48
CA LEU A 106 10.59 -15.70 1.50
C LEU A 106 9.24 -14.97 1.43
N SER A 107 8.69 -14.55 2.58
CA SER A 107 7.47 -13.73 2.64
C SER A 107 7.66 -12.36 1.99
N LEU A 108 8.82 -11.71 2.18
CA LEU A 108 9.11 -10.43 1.54
C LEU A 108 9.18 -10.57 0.01
N ILE A 109 9.94 -11.55 -0.49
CA ILE A 109 10.10 -11.79 -1.94
C ILE A 109 8.77 -12.15 -2.59
N LEU A 110 8.01 -13.07 -1.99
CA LEU A 110 6.70 -13.47 -2.50
C LEU A 110 5.72 -12.29 -2.53
N SER A 111 5.76 -11.45 -1.50
CA SER A 111 4.90 -10.26 -1.41
C SER A 111 5.25 -9.21 -2.46
N VAL A 112 6.52 -9.02 -2.78
CA VAL A 112 6.94 -8.16 -3.90
C VAL A 112 6.31 -8.67 -5.21
N PHE A 113 6.46 -9.96 -5.50
CA PHE A 113 5.91 -10.56 -6.71
C PHE A 113 4.38 -10.40 -6.81
N LEU A 114 3.66 -10.75 -5.73
CA LEU A 114 2.19 -10.64 -5.68
C LEU A 114 1.71 -9.19 -5.83
N THR A 115 2.42 -8.23 -5.22
CA THR A 115 2.07 -6.80 -5.31
C THR A 115 2.18 -6.29 -6.75
N PHE A 116 3.25 -6.63 -7.46
CA PHE A 116 3.42 -6.24 -8.86
C PHE A 116 2.45 -6.99 -9.79
N LEU A 117 2.17 -8.26 -9.52
CA LEU A 117 1.16 -9.03 -10.24
C LEU A 117 -0.22 -8.35 -10.13
N MET A 118 -0.63 -7.96 -8.93
CA MET A 118 -1.88 -7.25 -8.70
C MET A 118 -1.90 -5.88 -9.37
N MET A 119 -0.77 -5.18 -9.45
CA MET A 119 -0.67 -3.92 -10.19
C MET A 119 -0.89 -4.15 -11.69
N ILE A 120 -0.32 -5.20 -12.28
CA ILE A 120 -0.53 -5.58 -13.69
C ILE A 120 -2.00 -5.93 -13.94
N ILE A 121 -2.62 -6.75 -13.09
CA ILE A 121 -4.03 -7.12 -13.18
C ILE A 121 -4.91 -5.86 -13.11
N SER A 122 -4.62 -4.96 -12.16
CA SER A 122 -5.31 -3.68 -11.98
C SER A 122 -5.24 -2.81 -13.24
N VAL A 123 -4.06 -2.76 -13.88
CA VAL A 123 -3.84 -2.05 -15.15
C VAL A 123 -4.61 -2.70 -16.30
N ILE A 124 -4.60 -4.02 -16.44
CA ILE A 124 -5.32 -4.71 -17.52
C ILE A 124 -6.83 -4.51 -17.35
N TYR A 125 -7.33 -4.72 -16.13
CA TYR A 125 -8.75 -4.56 -15.80
C TYR A 125 -9.21 -3.12 -16.03
N GLY A 126 -8.45 -2.14 -15.54
CA GLY A 126 -8.76 -0.72 -15.76
C GLY A 126 -8.80 -0.34 -17.24
N ASN A 127 -8.02 -0.99 -18.11
CA ASN A 127 -8.00 -0.72 -19.55
C ASN A 127 -9.26 -1.27 -20.23
N LYS A 128 -9.68 -2.47 -19.83
CA LYS A 128 -10.93 -3.09 -20.32
C LYS A 128 -12.17 -2.34 -19.80
N ALA A 129 -12.13 -1.86 -18.56
CA ALA A 129 -13.25 -1.16 -17.92
C ALA A 129 -13.61 0.17 -18.59
N ILE A 130 -12.63 0.88 -19.18
CA ILE A 130 -12.88 2.12 -19.96
C ILE A 130 -13.90 1.85 -21.08
N LYS A 131 -13.78 0.72 -21.79
CA LYS A 131 -14.63 0.39 -22.94
C LYS A 131 -16.07 0.07 -22.55
N HIS A 132 -16.33 -0.25 -21.29
CA HIS A 132 -17.68 -0.69 -20.87
C HIS A 132 -18.43 0.38 -20.09
N GLN A 133 -17.78 1.49 -19.69
CA GLN A 133 -18.35 2.49 -18.76
C GLN A 133 -19.06 1.88 -17.54
N ARG A 134 -18.81 0.59 -17.23
CA ARG A 134 -19.63 -0.19 -16.30
C ARG A 134 -19.30 0.27 -14.90
N GLY A 135 -20.32 0.85 -14.29
CA GLY A 135 -20.29 1.45 -12.98
C GLY A 135 -20.04 0.41 -11.90
N LEU A 136 -18.90 0.56 -11.22
CA LEU A 136 -18.83 0.42 -9.77
C LEU A 136 -18.02 1.57 -9.15
N PHE A 137 -17.76 2.62 -9.93
CA PHE A 137 -16.66 3.54 -9.67
C PHE A 137 -17.18 4.92 -9.31
N THR A 138 -16.52 5.45 -8.30
CA THR A 138 -17.03 6.48 -7.42
C THR A 138 -16.41 7.82 -7.79
N THR A 139 -16.98 8.95 -7.36
CA THR A 139 -16.38 10.27 -7.61
C THR A 139 -14.99 10.36 -6.94
N ARG A 140 -14.09 11.24 -7.40
CA ARG A 140 -12.76 11.46 -6.79
C ARG A 140 -12.80 11.44 -5.26
N ASN A 141 -13.70 12.22 -4.67
CA ASN A 141 -13.85 12.33 -3.22
C ASN A 141 -14.19 11.00 -2.55
N LYS A 142 -15.05 10.19 -3.19
CA LYS A 142 -15.37 8.87 -2.67
C LYS A 142 -14.19 7.91 -2.80
N VAL A 143 -13.35 7.99 -3.85
CA VAL A 143 -12.14 7.14 -3.98
C VAL A 143 -11.15 7.47 -2.87
N ILE A 144 -10.92 8.76 -2.63
CA ILE A 144 -10.05 9.25 -1.55
C ILE A 144 -10.56 8.72 -0.19
N LEU A 145 -11.84 8.89 0.08
CA LEU A 145 -12.44 8.49 1.36
C LEU A 145 -12.45 6.97 1.57
N TRP A 146 -12.73 6.19 0.53
CA TRP A 146 -12.63 4.72 0.60
C TRP A 146 -11.19 4.24 0.74
N SER A 147 -10.24 4.91 0.08
CA SER A 147 -8.80 4.65 0.22
C SER A 147 -8.35 4.84 1.66
N GLU A 148 -8.73 5.94 2.29
CA GLU A 148 -8.40 6.21 3.69
C GLU A 148 -9.03 5.17 4.63
N ARG A 149 -10.29 4.76 4.39
CA ARG A 149 -10.96 3.75 5.22
C ARG A 149 -10.30 2.38 5.12
N ILE A 150 -9.98 1.93 3.91
CA ILE A 150 -9.35 0.62 3.69
C ILE A 150 -7.91 0.62 4.20
N PHE A 151 -7.22 1.74 4.06
CA PHE A 151 -5.93 1.95 4.69
C PHE A 151 -6.00 1.76 6.21
N VAL A 152 -6.91 2.47 6.89
CA VAL A 152 -7.13 2.36 8.33
C VAL A 152 -7.49 0.93 8.72
N LEU A 153 -8.41 0.31 7.98
CA LEU A 153 -8.85 -1.06 8.25
C LEU A 153 -7.69 -2.06 8.16
N THR A 154 -6.86 -1.94 7.12
CA THR A 154 -5.73 -2.85 6.88
C THR A 154 -4.63 -2.65 7.93
N CYS A 155 -4.27 -1.41 8.23
CA CYS A 155 -3.26 -1.11 9.23
C CYS A 155 -3.70 -1.50 10.63
N PHE A 156 -4.91 -1.13 11.04
CA PHE A 156 -5.47 -1.52 12.33
C PHE A 156 -5.61 -3.04 12.43
N GLY A 157 -6.05 -3.69 11.35
CA GLY A 157 -6.06 -5.13 11.22
C GLY A 157 -4.69 -5.75 11.50
N ILE A 158 -3.64 -5.30 10.83
CA ILE A 158 -2.26 -5.75 11.05
C ILE A 158 -1.82 -5.53 12.51
N ILE A 159 -2.09 -4.33 13.07
CA ILE A 159 -1.71 -3.98 14.43
C ILE A 159 -2.36 -4.95 15.43
N VAL A 160 -3.68 -5.11 15.37
CA VAL A 160 -4.46 -5.98 16.28
C VAL A 160 -4.07 -7.44 16.10
N CYS A 161 -3.98 -7.92 14.86
CA CYS A 161 -3.62 -9.30 14.54
C CYS A 161 -2.27 -9.69 15.14
N ALA A 162 -1.28 -8.81 15.04
CA ALA A 162 0.03 -9.03 15.64
C ALA A 162 0.00 -9.10 17.19
N GLU A 163 -1.00 -8.51 17.86
CA GLU A 163 -1.15 -8.60 19.33
C GLU A 163 -1.92 -9.83 19.79
N MET A 164 -2.75 -10.45 18.94
CA MET A 164 -3.64 -11.53 19.38
C MET A 164 -2.88 -12.80 19.81
N LYS A 165 -1.58 -12.93 19.50
CA LYS A 165 -0.69 -14.07 19.82
C LYS A 165 -1.31 -15.45 19.52
N ARG A 166 -2.34 -15.51 18.67
CA ARG A 166 -3.10 -16.70 18.29
C ARG A 166 -3.12 -16.78 16.78
N VAL A 167 -2.19 -17.55 16.23
CA VAL A 167 -1.97 -17.72 14.78
C VAL A 167 -3.24 -18.18 14.04
N ALA A 168 -4.03 -19.07 14.67
CA ALA A 168 -5.28 -19.59 14.10
C ALA A 168 -6.36 -18.53 13.86
N ILE A 169 -6.32 -17.40 14.59
CA ILE A 169 -7.23 -16.26 14.39
C ILE A 169 -6.54 -15.18 13.56
N GLU A 170 -5.23 -15.00 13.73
CA GLU A 170 -4.38 -14.04 12.99
C GLU A 170 -4.41 -14.28 11.48
N PHE A 171 -4.26 -15.53 11.04
CA PHE A 171 -4.25 -15.87 9.61
C PHE A 171 -5.57 -15.53 8.89
N PRO A 172 -6.76 -16.03 9.31
CA PRO A 172 -8.00 -15.77 8.59
C PRO A 172 -8.40 -14.29 8.58
N THR A 173 -8.09 -13.53 9.63
CA THR A 173 -8.37 -12.08 9.67
C THR A 173 -7.46 -11.31 8.72
N LEU A 174 -6.14 -11.58 8.73
CA LEU A 174 -5.19 -10.97 7.79
C LEU A 174 -5.50 -11.33 6.34
N LEU A 175 -5.90 -12.58 6.07
CA LEU A 175 -6.33 -13.02 4.75
C LEU A 175 -7.55 -12.23 4.25
N LEU A 176 -8.55 -12.02 5.11
CA LEU A 176 -9.75 -11.26 4.77
C LEU A 176 -9.42 -9.78 4.47
N TYR A 177 -8.57 -9.15 5.28
CA TYR A 177 -8.13 -7.77 5.01
C TYR A 177 -7.32 -7.67 3.72
N THR A 178 -6.44 -8.64 3.45
CA THR A 178 -5.66 -8.71 2.22
C THR A 178 -6.56 -8.89 0.99
N MET A 179 -7.60 -9.72 1.07
CA MET A 179 -8.59 -9.90 0.00
C MET A 179 -9.39 -8.62 -0.27
N ILE A 180 -9.84 -7.92 0.77
CA ILE A 180 -10.55 -6.64 0.62
C ILE A 180 -9.64 -5.60 -0.07
N SER A 181 -8.37 -5.51 0.37
CA SER A 181 -7.39 -4.60 -0.22
C SER A 181 -7.11 -4.92 -1.69
N ASN A 182 -7.04 -6.20 -2.05
CA ASN A 182 -6.89 -6.67 -3.44
C ASN A 182 -8.03 -6.19 -4.35
N VAL A 183 -9.27 -6.37 -3.92
CA VAL A 183 -10.44 -5.90 -4.68
C VAL A 183 -10.39 -4.39 -4.82
N PHE A 184 -10.00 -3.68 -3.76
CA PHE A 184 -9.95 -2.23 -3.77
C PHE A 184 -8.90 -1.64 -4.72
N VAL A 185 -7.67 -2.17 -4.76
CA VAL A 185 -6.63 -1.65 -5.65
C VAL A 185 -7.02 -1.77 -7.13
N VAL A 186 -7.73 -2.85 -7.49
CA VAL A 186 -8.28 -3.05 -8.84
C VAL A 186 -9.37 -2.02 -9.15
N ILE A 187 -10.27 -1.77 -8.19
CA ILE A 187 -11.34 -0.77 -8.31
C ILE A 187 -10.77 0.65 -8.41
N PHE A 188 -9.74 0.95 -7.63
CA PHE A 188 -9.04 2.24 -7.65
C PHE A 188 -8.41 2.45 -9.04
N ALA A 189 -7.70 1.46 -9.58
CA ALA A 189 -7.08 1.54 -10.90
C ALA A 189 -8.07 1.80 -12.03
N ALA A 190 -9.24 1.16 -11.97
CA ALA A 190 -10.33 1.43 -12.90
C ALA A 190 -10.90 2.85 -12.75
N SER A 191 -10.97 3.35 -11.52
CA SER A 191 -11.48 4.71 -11.23
C SER A 191 -10.55 5.81 -11.77
N LEU A 192 -9.23 5.62 -11.70
CA LEU A 192 -8.22 6.54 -12.23
C LEU A 192 -8.37 6.84 -13.73
N ARG A 193 -8.98 5.91 -14.44
CA ARG A 193 -9.12 5.93 -15.90
C ARG A 193 -10.41 6.56 -16.38
N ARG A 194 -11.26 7.04 -15.47
CA ARG A 194 -12.48 7.76 -15.85
C ARG A 194 -12.17 9.12 -16.48
N PRO A 195 -12.94 9.54 -17.50
CA PRO A 195 -12.90 10.91 -17.98
C PRO A 195 -13.30 11.85 -16.83
N HIS A 196 -12.55 12.95 -16.65
CA HIS A 196 -12.75 13.96 -15.58
C HIS A 196 -12.36 13.55 -14.15
N PHE A 197 -11.61 12.46 -13.96
CA PHE A 197 -11.12 12.10 -12.61
C PHE A 197 -10.14 13.14 -12.03
N TYR A 198 -9.25 13.67 -12.87
CA TYR A 198 -8.27 14.70 -12.49
C TYR A 198 -8.83 16.11 -12.75
N HIS A 199 -8.56 17.08 -11.86
CA HIS A 199 -8.96 18.46 -12.11
C HIS A 199 -8.07 19.08 -13.19
N TYR A 200 -8.69 19.83 -14.09
CA TYR A 200 -8.02 20.48 -15.20
C TYR A 200 -7.03 21.56 -14.74
N ASP A 201 -7.37 22.27 -13.65
CA ASP A 201 -6.57 23.40 -13.14
C ASP A 201 -5.49 23.02 -12.12
N SER A 202 -5.43 21.74 -11.71
CA SER A 202 -4.52 21.27 -10.65
C SER A 202 -3.45 20.36 -11.21
N ASN A 203 -2.33 20.96 -11.63
CA ASN A 203 -1.12 20.23 -12.07
C ASN A 203 -0.53 19.31 -10.98
N GLY A 204 -0.97 19.39 -9.72
CA GLY A 204 -0.48 18.53 -8.63
C GLY A 204 -1.27 17.23 -8.42
N ASP A 205 -2.43 17.07 -9.06
CA ASP A 205 -3.38 15.99 -8.70
C ASP A 205 -2.82 14.58 -8.88
N TYR A 206 -1.89 14.38 -9.82
CA TYR A 206 -1.25 13.08 -10.02
C TYR A 206 -0.34 12.67 -8.85
N ILE A 207 0.16 13.62 -8.06
CA ILE A 207 1.03 13.36 -6.90
C ILE A 207 0.19 12.85 -5.73
N LEU A 208 -0.87 13.58 -5.34
CA LEU A 208 -1.78 13.16 -4.27
C LEU A 208 -2.40 11.80 -4.56
N ILE A 209 -2.94 11.64 -5.77
CA ILE A 209 -3.58 10.40 -6.16
C ILE A 209 -2.55 9.27 -6.27
N GLY A 210 -1.34 9.56 -6.75
CA GLY A 210 -0.23 8.60 -6.79
C GLY A 210 0.20 8.14 -5.41
N GLN A 211 0.23 9.05 -4.43
CA GLN A 211 0.52 8.76 -3.03
C GLN A 211 -0.56 7.91 -2.37
N LEU A 212 -1.84 8.23 -2.58
CA LEU A 212 -2.95 7.40 -2.07
C LEU A 212 -2.92 6.01 -2.69
N TYR A 213 -2.64 5.92 -3.99
CA TYR A 213 -2.55 4.64 -4.67
C TYR A 213 -1.35 3.83 -4.16
N TYR A 214 -0.18 4.46 -3.98
CA TYR A 214 0.99 3.87 -3.31
C TYR A 214 0.62 3.31 -1.94
N LEU A 215 -0.04 4.11 -1.10
CA LEU A 215 -0.38 3.75 0.26
C LEU A 215 -1.24 2.47 0.33
N ASN A 216 -2.19 2.31 -0.59
CA ASN A 216 -2.98 1.08 -0.68
C ASN A 216 -2.16 -0.10 -1.19
N PHE A 217 -1.28 0.09 -2.17
CA PHE A 217 -0.38 -0.96 -2.65
C PHE A 217 0.64 -1.38 -1.59
N PHE A 218 1.12 -0.44 -0.78
CA PHE A 218 2.06 -0.71 0.29
C PHE A 218 1.38 -1.38 1.48
N ALA A 219 0.15 -0.98 1.83
CA ALA A 219 -0.67 -1.70 2.79
C ALA A 219 -1.01 -3.12 2.31
N LEU A 220 -1.29 -3.29 1.01
CA LEU A 220 -1.47 -4.61 0.40
C LEU A 220 -0.20 -5.46 0.45
N TYR A 221 0.96 -4.87 0.13
CA TYR A 221 2.26 -5.52 0.24
C TYR A 221 2.51 -6.04 1.66
N MET A 222 2.36 -5.19 2.68
CA MET A 222 2.50 -5.63 4.07
C MET A 222 1.43 -6.64 4.47
N GLY A 223 0.21 -6.52 3.95
CA GLY A 223 -0.85 -7.53 4.11
C GLY A 223 -0.41 -8.91 3.61
N TYR A 224 0.21 -8.98 2.44
CA TYR A 224 0.80 -10.24 1.92
C TYR A 224 1.94 -10.74 2.80
N VAL A 225 2.84 -9.86 3.24
CA VAL A 225 3.98 -10.24 4.09
C VAL A 225 3.49 -10.91 5.36
N TRP A 226 2.54 -10.29 6.05
CA TRP A 226 2.02 -10.83 7.31
C TRP A 226 1.14 -12.05 7.11
N THR A 227 0.27 -12.06 6.09
CA THR A 227 -0.57 -13.23 5.80
C THR A 227 0.27 -14.46 5.48
N THR A 228 1.33 -14.29 4.68
CA THR A 228 2.26 -15.38 4.34
C THR A 228 3.10 -15.80 5.53
N ALA A 229 3.57 -14.86 6.36
CA ALA A 229 4.30 -15.18 7.59
C ALA A 229 3.43 -15.98 8.57
N SER A 230 2.19 -15.56 8.83
CA SER A 230 1.26 -16.30 9.69
C SER A 230 0.88 -17.65 9.10
N PHE A 231 0.82 -17.79 7.77
CA PHE A 231 0.57 -19.07 7.11
C PHE A 231 1.74 -20.05 7.32
N LEU A 232 2.98 -19.57 7.17
CA LEU A 232 4.19 -20.38 7.41
C LEU A 232 4.27 -20.83 8.88
N GLU A 233 3.95 -19.94 9.81
CA GLU A 233 3.86 -20.24 11.24
C GLU A 233 2.76 -21.28 11.54
N LEU A 234 1.60 -21.19 10.88
CA LEU A 234 0.50 -22.15 11.02
C LEU A 234 0.85 -23.54 10.45
N MET A 235 1.64 -23.60 9.38
CA MET A 235 2.12 -24.86 8.82
C MET A 235 3.32 -25.44 9.59
N GLY A 236 3.87 -24.73 10.58
CA GLY A 236 5.09 -25.14 11.30
C GLY A 236 6.32 -25.19 10.39
N TRP A 237 6.32 -24.43 9.29
CA TRP A 237 7.39 -24.49 8.29
C TRP A 237 8.51 -23.52 8.67
N ASP A 238 9.68 -24.06 8.97
CA ASP A 238 10.85 -23.26 9.35
C ASP A 238 11.49 -22.64 8.09
N ALA A 239 10.96 -21.49 7.68
CA ALA A 239 11.35 -20.77 6.47
C ALA A 239 12.51 -19.79 6.70
N ASP A 240 13.38 -20.04 7.68
CA ASP A 240 14.63 -19.29 7.82
C ASP A 240 15.59 -19.67 6.68
N VAL A 241 16.44 -18.74 6.25
CA VAL A 241 17.31 -18.94 5.07
C VAL A 241 18.20 -20.17 5.24
N GLU A 242 18.64 -20.42 6.47
CA GLU A 242 19.42 -21.59 6.88
C GLU A 242 18.61 -22.90 6.84
N GLY A 243 17.33 -22.85 7.20
CA GLY A 243 16.39 -23.97 7.15
C GLY A 243 16.02 -24.37 5.71
N ILE A 244 15.80 -23.38 4.84
CA ILE A 244 15.57 -23.60 3.40
C ILE A 244 16.82 -24.17 2.74
N PHE A 245 18.01 -23.66 3.08
CA PHE A 245 19.27 -24.20 2.56
C PHE A 245 19.50 -25.65 3.02
N LYS A 246 19.24 -25.96 4.30
CA LYS A 246 19.28 -27.35 4.79
C LYS A 246 18.27 -28.23 4.07
N TYR A 247 17.02 -27.80 3.90
CA TYR A 247 15.99 -28.64 3.28
C TYR A 247 16.23 -28.89 1.77
N LEU A 248 16.80 -27.91 1.05
CA LEU A 248 17.10 -28.03 -0.38
C LEU A 248 18.45 -28.69 -0.69
N PHE A 249 19.46 -28.55 0.17
CA PHE A 249 20.83 -29.04 -0.09
C PHE A 249 21.31 -30.14 0.86
N TYR A 250 20.67 -30.31 2.01
CA TYR A 250 20.91 -31.39 2.97
C TYR A 250 19.62 -32.20 3.13
N ARG A 251 19.35 -33.05 2.15
CA ARG A 251 18.43 -34.16 2.38
C ARG A 251 19.15 -35.08 3.36
N GLU A 252 18.82 -35.01 4.65
CA GLU A 252 19.19 -36.09 5.57
C GLU A 252 18.58 -37.36 4.97
N GLU A 253 19.45 -38.23 4.44
CA GLU A 253 19.13 -39.63 4.20
C GLU A 253 18.78 -40.24 5.55
N THR A 254 17.50 -40.19 5.90
CA THR A 254 16.94 -40.92 7.03
C THR A 254 16.35 -42.21 6.46
N GLU A 255 17.19 -43.25 6.46
CA GLU A 255 16.73 -44.63 6.76
C GLU A 255 16.59 -44.78 8.28
#